data_AF-A3CXL8-F1
#
_entry.id   AF-A3CXL8-F1
#
_cell.length_a   1.000
_cell.length_b   1.000
_cell.length_c   1.000
_cell.angle_alpha   90.00
_cell.angle_beta   90.00
_cell.angle_gamma   90.00
#
_symmetry.space_group_name_H-M   'P 1'
#
loop_
_entity.id
_entity.type
_entity.pdbx_description
1 polymer ?
#
loop_
_entity_poly.entity_id
_entity_poly.type
_entity_poly.pdbx_seq_one_letter_code
_entity_poly.pdbx_strand_id
1 'polypeptide(L)'
;MTESGYETFSPGEPAGLEAIGLAVGGRLGLDRLKDLQERRDVAIILYFDEDLARNSTLDSDYADFRIVPVQARPFMPLAVFLRVMTKHDPEFPDRMRREPPTVEVLETGTIDRYSGCVACTRPYVKALLL
;
A
#
# COMPACT_ATOMS: atom_id res chain seq x y z
N MET A 1 4.92 25.32 6.32
CA MET A 1 5.19 24.39 7.43
C MET A 1 5.36 23.02 6.81
N THR A 2 6.59 22.68 6.45
CA THR A 2 6.90 21.40 5.80
C THR A 2 7.22 20.43 6.92
N GLU A 3 6.22 19.72 7.42
CA GLU A 3 6.43 18.59 8.31
C GLU A 3 7.18 17.52 7.53
N SER A 4 8.51 17.61 7.55
CA SER A 4 9.39 16.51 7.15
C SER A 4 9.35 15.48 8.28
N GLY A 5 8.18 14.84 8.46
CA GLY A 5 8.08 13.65 9.30
C GLY A 5 8.96 12.59 8.67
N TYR A 6 9.96 12.13 9.42
CA TYR A 6 10.76 10.96 9.08
C TYR A 6 9.85 9.74 9.26
N GLU A 7 9.14 9.39 8.20
CA GLU A 7 8.36 8.16 8.15
C GLU A 7 9.35 6.99 8.14
N THR A 8 9.40 6.24 9.24
CA THR A 8 10.24 5.04 9.35
C THR A 8 9.39 3.83 9.03
N PHE A 9 9.86 3.00 8.11
CA PHE A 9 9.18 1.76 7.76
C PHE A 9 9.82 0.60 8.52
N SER A 10 9.04 0.03 9.43
CA SER A 10 9.44 -1.09 10.27
C SER A 10 8.76 -2.36 9.74
N PRO A 11 9.44 -3.21 8.95
CA PRO A 11 8.85 -4.47 8.49
C PRO A 11 8.65 -5.42 9.66
N GLY A 12 7.55 -6.17 9.64
CA GLY A 12 7.20 -7.11 10.71
C GLY A 12 5.76 -7.62 10.59
N GLU A 13 5.31 -8.43 11.53
CA GLU A 13 3.91 -8.90 11.59
C GLU A 13 3.12 -7.98 12.53
N PRO A 14 2.34 -7.00 12.03
CA PRO A 14 1.52 -6.19 12.90
C PRO A 14 0.42 -7.09 13.43
N ALA A 15 0.37 -7.25 14.75
CA ALA A 15 -0.59 -8.13 15.41
C ALA A 15 -2.01 -7.85 14.90
N GLY A 16 -2.61 -8.85 14.24
CA GLY A 16 -3.99 -8.80 13.75
C GLY A 16 -4.18 -8.56 12.24
N LEU A 17 -3.13 -8.30 11.44
CA LEU A 17 -3.28 -8.22 9.98
C LEU A 17 -3.60 -9.59 9.34
N GLU A 18 -2.96 -10.66 9.81
CA GLU A 18 -3.30 -12.02 9.36
C GLU A 18 -4.75 -12.39 9.68
N ALA A 19 -5.21 -12.02 10.87
CA ALA A 19 -6.57 -12.29 11.33
C ALA A 19 -7.67 -11.60 10.48
N ILE A 20 -7.29 -10.58 9.70
CA ILE A 20 -8.18 -9.89 8.76
C ILE A 20 -7.92 -10.27 7.29
N GLY A 21 -7.10 -11.29 7.05
CA GLY A 21 -6.82 -11.82 5.71
C GLY A 21 -5.69 -11.12 4.96
N LEU A 22 -4.86 -10.32 5.65
CA LEU A 22 -3.66 -9.68 5.11
C LEU A 22 -2.41 -10.43 5.58
N ALA A 23 -2.40 -11.75 5.37
CA ALA A 23 -1.25 -12.60 5.64
C ALA A 23 -0.23 -12.50 4.50
N VAL A 24 1.06 -12.53 4.83
CA VAL A 24 2.14 -12.56 3.82
C VAL A 24 2.03 -13.82 2.96
N GLY A 25 2.18 -13.67 1.66
CA GLY A 25 1.91 -14.69 0.64
C GLY A 25 0.42 -14.88 0.33
N GLY A 26 -0.49 -14.20 1.05
CA GLY A 26 -1.91 -14.27 0.83
C GLY A 26 -2.32 -13.56 -0.47
N ARG A 27 -3.22 -14.19 -1.23
CA ARG A 27 -3.83 -13.59 -2.43
C ARG A 27 -5.27 -13.20 -2.15
N LEU A 28 -5.65 -11.98 -2.51
CA LEU A 28 -7.01 -11.49 -2.38
C LEU A 28 -7.36 -10.55 -3.53
N GLY A 29 -8.64 -10.26 -3.70
CA GLY A 29 -9.10 -9.26 -4.67
C GLY A 29 -8.77 -7.84 -4.21
N LEU A 30 -8.48 -6.97 -5.17
CA LEU A 30 -8.25 -5.54 -4.94
C LEU A 30 -9.44 -4.85 -4.26
N ASP A 31 -10.66 -5.33 -4.51
CA ASP A 31 -11.91 -4.89 -3.87
C ASP A 31 -11.86 -5.12 -2.34
N ARG A 32 -11.45 -6.31 -1.90
CA ARG A 32 -11.26 -6.60 -0.48
C ARG A 32 -10.16 -5.75 0.13
N LEU A 33 -9.06 -5.56 -0.61
CA LEU A 33 -7.94 -4.71 -0.19
C LEU A 33 -8.42 -3.27 0.06
N LYS A 34 -9.24 -2.75 -0.85
CA LYS A 34 -9.88 -1.44 -0.72
C LYS A 34 -10.79 -1.37 0.50
N ASP A 35 -11.67 -2.34 0.67
CA ASP A 35 -12.59 -2.35 1.82
C ASP A 35 -11.84 -2.42 3.15
N LEU A 36 -10.72 -3.15 3.21
CA LEU A 36 -9.84 -3.18 4.37
C LEU A 36 -9.17 -1.83 4.62
N GLN A 37 -8.69 -1.15 3.57
CA GLN A 37 -8.12 0.19 3.66
C GLN A 37 -9.13 1.24 4.17
N GLU A 38 -10.41 1.11 3.81
CA GLU A 38 -11.44 2.04 4.24
C GLU A 38 -11.93 1.76 5.67
N ARG A 39 -11.97 0.47 6.06
CA ARG A 39 -12.47 0.06 7.39
C ARG A 39 -11.39 0.09 8.47
N ARG A 40 -10.12 0.02 8.08
CA ARG A 40 -8.96 0.02 8.98
C ARG A 40 -8.05 1.14 8.55
N ASP A 41 -7.43 1.85 9.50
CA ASP A 41 -6.44 2.87 9.17
C ASP A 41 -5.10 2.24 8.75
N VAL A 42 -5.12 1.40 7.71
CA VAL A 42 -3.96 0.70 7.15
C VAL A 42 -3.48 1.42 5.88
N ALA A 43 -2.18 1.52 5.70
CA ALA A 43 -1.57 2.05 4.49
C ALA A 43 -1.31 0.89 3.52
N ILE A 44 -1.92 0.93 2.33
CA ILE A 44 -1.74 -0.14 1.36
C ILE A 44 -0.95 0.41 0.18
N ILE A 45 0.21 -0.18 -0.07
CA ILE A 45 1.10 0.19 -1.17
C ILE A 45 1.06 -0.92 -2.21
N LEU A 46 0.59 -0.57 -3.40
CA LEU A 46 0.54 -1.47 -4.55
C LEU A 46 1.81 -1.32 -5.36
N TYR A 47 2.44 -2.44 -5.68
CA TYR A 47 3.54 -2.56 -6.62
C TYR A 47 3.02 -3.11 -7.94
N PHE A 48 3.53 -2.56 -9.04
CA PHE A 48 3.27 -3.02 -10.40
C PHE A 48 4.46 -3.78 -10.99
N ASP A 49 5.63 -3.68 -10.35
CA ASP A 49 6.86 -4.33 -10.73
C ASP A 49 7.21 -5.42 -9.70
N GLU A 50 7.22 -6.67 -10.12
CA GLU A 50 7.45 -7.83 -9.23
C GLU A 50 8.88 -7.86 -8.68
N ASP A 51 9.88 -7.51 -9.49
CA ASP A 51 11.28 -7.52 -9.07
C ASP A 51 11.50 -6.50 -7.96
N LEU A 52 10.95 -5.29 -8.10
CA LEU A 52 10.99 -4.28 -7.06
C LEU A 52 10.18 -4.69 -5.82
N ALA A 53 9.02 -5.32 -6.04
CA ALA A 53 8.15 -5.74 -4.96
C ALA A 53 8.79 -6.83 -4.09
N ARG A 54 9.55 -7.76 -4.68
CA ARG A 54 10.15 -8.88 -3.94
C ARG A 54 11.56 -8.61 -3.43
N ASN A 55 12.36 -7.84 -4.16
CA ASN A 55 13.79 -7.67 -3.85
C ASN A 55 14.13 -6.37 -3.11
N SER A 56 13.20 -5.42 -3.02
CA SER A 56 13.44 -4.13 -2.38
C SER A 56 12.61 -3.92 -1.11
N THR A 57 13.04 -2.99 -0.28
CA THR A 57 12.32 -2.54 0.92
C THR A 57 11.55 -1.26 0.62
N LEU A 58 10.40 -1.10 1.27
CA LEU A 58 9.56 0.08 1.09
C LEU A 58 10.31 1.39 1.38
N ASP A 59 11.20 1.38 2.38
CA ASP A 59 12.05 2.52 2.74
C ASP A 59 12.99 2.93 1.59
N SER A 60 13.72 1.95 1.03
CA SER A 60 14.64 2.19 -0.10
C SER A 60 13.89 2.67 -1.33
N ASP A 61 12.74 2.05 -1.64
CA ASP A 61 11.90 2.45 -2.75
C ASP A 61 11.39 3.89 -2.62
N TYR A 62 10.96 4.30 -1.41
CA TYR A 62 10.52 5.66 -1.18
C TYR A 62 11.67 6.68 -1.27
N ALA A 63 12.88 6.30 -0.87
CA ALA A 63 14.08 7.12 -1.00
C ALA A 63 14.47 7.31 -2.48
N ASP A 64 14.55 6.22 -3.24
CA ASP A 64 14.95 6.22 -4.65
C ASP A 64 13.96 6.97 -5.53
N PHE A 65 12.67 6.76 -5.29
CA PHE A 65 11.60 7.38 -6.07
C PHE A 65 11.10 8.71 -5.48
N ARG A 66 11.79 9.29 -4.48
CA ARG A 66 11.38 10.55 -3.82
C ARG A 66 11.17 11.70 -4.80
N ILE A 67 12.01 11.78 -5.84
CA ILE A 67 11.99 12.85 -6.85
C ILE A 67 10.95 12.57 -7.95
N VAL A 68 10.54 11.31 -8.11
CA VAL A 68 9.59 10.89 -9.15
C VAL A 68 8.15 11.15 -8.68
N PRO A 69 7.27 11.75 -9.51
CA PRO A 69 5.85 11.90 -9.19
C PRO A 69 5.22 10.53 -8.94
N VAL A 70 4.32 10.44 -7.95
CA VAL A 70 3.69 9.16 -7.54
C VAL A 70 3.11 8.36 -8.72
N GLN A 71 2.55 9.04 -9.72
CA GLN A 71 1.94 8.42 -10.90
C GLN A 71 2.96 7.73 -11.83
N ALA A 72 4.22 8.14 -11.80
CA ALA A 72 5.29 7.59 -12.61
C ALA A 72 6.15 6.57 -11.84
N ARG A 73 5.80 6.26 -10.59
CA ARG A 73 6.51 5.29 -9.77
C ARG A 73 6.03 3.87 -10.10
N PRO A 74 6.92 2.87 -10.03
CA PRO A 74 6.56 1.44 -10.16
C PRO A 74 5.75 0.89 -8.97
N PHE A 75 5.43 1.74 -8.00
CA PHE A 75 4.52 1.46 -6.89
C PHE A 75 3.75 2.73 -6.53
N MET A 76 2.55 2.58 -5.96
CA MET A 76 1.80 3.71 -5.42
C MET A 76 0.79 3.26 -4.34
N PRO A 77 0.35 4.18 -3.47
CA PRO A 77 -0.72 3.86 -2.53
C PRO A 77 -2.01 3.45 -3.24
N LEU A 78 -2.73 2.44 -2.73
CA LEU A 78 -4.00 1.95 -3.29
C LEU A 78 -5.01 3.09 -3.48
N ALA A 79 -5.12 3.99 -2.50
CA ALA A 79 -6.00 5.16 -2.58
C ALA A 79 -5.65 6.09 -3.76
N VAL A 80 -4.36 6.21 -4.11
CA VAL A 80 -3.92 6.98 -5.28
C VAL A 80 -4.25 6.21 -6.55
N PHE A 81 -3.95 4.92 -6.61
CA PHE A 81 -4.28 4.06 -7.74
C PHE A 81 -5.77 4.11 -8.09
N LEU A 82 -6.65 3.91 -7.10
CA LEU A 82 -8.10 3.96 -7.28
C LEU A 82 -8.57 5.32 -7.79
N ARG A 83 -7.99 6.41 -7.28
CA ARG A 83 -8.30 7.78 -7.72
C ARG A 83 -7.86 8.00 -9.17
N VAL A 84 -6.67 7.53 -9.54
CA VAL A 84 -6.15 7.64 -10.91
C VAL A 84 -7.02 6.81 -11.85
N MET A 85 -7.29 5.54 -11.51
CA MET A 85 -8.15 4.67 -12.32
C MET A 85 -9.55 5.23 -12.50
N THR A 86 -10.21 5.68 -11.43
CA THR A 86 -11.56 6.29 -11.53
C THR A 86 -11.55 7.56 -12.39
N LYS A 87 -10.43 8.30 -12.42
CA LYS A 87 -10.30 9.50 -13.26
C LYS A 87 -10.08 9.16 -14.74
N HIS A 88 -9.34 8.10 -15.04
CA HIS A 88 -9.04 7.67 -16.40
C HIS A 88 -10.15 6.80 -17.01
N ASP A 89 -10.79 5.98 -16.19
CA ASP A 89 -11.84 5.04 -16.54
C ASP A 89 -12.97 5.13 -15.51
N PRO A 90 -14.06 5.87 -15.84
CA PRO A 90 -15.24 5.99 -14.97
C PRO A 90 -15.95 4.66 -14.71
N GLU A 91 -15.78 3.64 -15.57
CA GLU A 91 -16.38 2.31 -15.41
C GLU A 91 -15.51 1.37 -14.56
N PHE A 92 -14.28 1.80 -14.22
CA PHE A 92 -13.36 1.02 -13.39
C PHE A 92 -13.98 0.52 -12.07
N PRO A 93 -14.74 1.32 -11.30
CA PRO A 93 -15.36 0.84 -10.06
C PRO A 93 -16.34 -0.32 -10.30
N ASP A 94 -17.09 -0.29 -11.40
CA ASP A 94 -18.03 -1.35 -11.77
C ASP A 94 -17.29 -2.58 -12.27
N ARG A 95 -16.22 -2.41 -13.05
CA ARG A 95 -15.34 -3.51 -13.49
C ARG A 95 -14.68 -4.18 -12.29
N MET A 96 -14.13 -3.40 -11.36
CA MET A 96 -13.52 -3.91 -10.14
C MET A 96 -14.51 -4.70 -9.28
N ARG A 97 -15.81 -4.34 -9.27
CA ARG A 97 -16.86 -5.12 -8.59
C ARG A 97 -17.19 -6.43 -9.29
N ARG A 98 -17.09 -6.49 -10.62
CA ARG A 98 -17.40 -7.69 -11.41
C ARG A 98 -16.23 -8.67 -11.45
N GLU A 99 -15.02 -8.13 -11.63
CA GLU A 99 -13.79 -8.88 -11.78
C GLU A 99 -12.65 -8.09 -11.10
N PRO A 100 -12.52 -8.21 -9.77
CA PRO A 100 -11.45 -7.53 -9.05
C PRO A 100 -10.10 -8.12 -9.46
N PRO A 101 -9.10 -7.30 -9.81
CA PRO A 101 -7.75 -7.81 -10.07
C PRO A 101 -7.20 -8.45 -8.80
N THR A 102 -6.42 -9.51 -8.98
CA THR A 102 -5.83 -10.25 -7.85
C THR A 102 -4.59 -9.52 -7.37
N VAL A 103 -4.42 -9.44 -6.06
CA VAL A 103 -3.23 -8.89 -5.41
C VAL A 103 -2.63 -9.93 -4.48
N GLU A 104 -1.30 -9.98 -4.44
CA GLU A 104 -0.53 -10.81 -3.51
C GLU A 104 0.09 -9.93 -2.43
N VAL A 105 -0.14 -10.25 -1.16
CA VAL A 105 0.51 -9.56 -0.04
C VAL A 105 1.93 -10.10 0.07
N LEU A 106 2.93 -9.24 -0.10
CA LEU A 106 4.34 -9.63 -0.05
C LEU A 106 4.98 -9.35 1.31
N GLU A 107 4.58 -8.25 1.94
CA GLU A 107 5.12 -7.82 3.21
C GLU A 107 4.07 -7.02 3.98
N THR A 108 4.13 -7.10 5.29
CA THR A 108 3.41 -6.23 6.20
C THR A 108 4.39 -5.54 7.14
N GLY A 109 3.96 -4.45 7.77
CA GLY A 109 4.77 -3.78 8.77
C GLY A 109 4.06 -2.58 9.40
N THR A 110 4.81 -1.72 10.06
CA THR A 110 4.31 -0.46 10.62
C THR A 110 5.10 0.72 10.09
N ILE A 111 4.38 1.79 9.76
CA ILE A 111 4.93 3.10 9.43
C ILE A 111 4.88 3.90 10.72
N ASP A 112 6.06 4.26 11.21
CA ASP A 112 6.21 5.12 12.37
C ASP A 112 6.35 6.55 11.91
N ARG A 113 5.34 7.38 12.21
CA ARG A 113 5.35 8.80 11.92
C ARG A 113 5.44 9.58 13.22
N TYR A 114 6.44 10.43 13.30
CA TYR A 114 6.64 11.30 14.46
C TYR A 114 6.01 12.66 14.19
N SER A 115 4.97 12.99 14.95
CA SER A 115 4.34 14.30 14.97
C SER A 115 4.60 14.94 16.33
N GLY A 116 5.67 15.73 16.43
CA GLY A 116 6.13 16.30 17.71
C GLY A 116 6.61 15.20 18.66
N CYS A 117 6.01 15.11 19.86
CA CYS A 117 6.34 14.08 20.86
C CYS A 117 5.50 12.80 20.76
N VAL A 118 4.61 12.69 19.75
CA VAL A 118 3.74 11.53 19.58
C VAL A 118 4.27 10.67 18.43
N ALA A 119 4.58 9.41 18.74
CA ALA A 119 4.81 8.38 17.73
C ALA A 119 3.45 7.81 17.31
N CYS A 120 3.04 8.11 16.08
CA CYS A 120 1.86 7.52 15.46
C CYS A 120 2.30 6.33 14.60
N THR A 121 1.96 5.13 15.04
CA THR A 121 2.25 3.89 14.31
C THR A 121 1.05 3.53 13.45
N ARG A 122 1.24 3.43 12.13
CA ARG A 122 0.19 3.00 11.19
C ARG A 122 0.60 1.69 10.53
N PRO A 123 -0.24 0.63 10.54
CA PRO A 123 0.11 -0.59 9.82
C PRO A 123 0.20 -0.33 8.32
N TYR A 124 1.14 -0.96 7.63
CA TYR A 124 1.22 -0.99 6.18
C TYR A 124 1.22 -2.39 5.61
N VAL A 125 0.80 -2.48 4.35
CA VAL A 125 0.81 -3.68 3.53
C VAL A 125 1.47 -3.35 2.20
N LYS A 126 2.49 -4.12 1.86
CA LYS A 126 3.10 -4.15 0.53
C LYS A 126 2.42 -5.26 -0.26
N ALA A 127 1.68 -4.88 -1.30
CA ALA A 127 0.95 -5.80 -2.15
C ALA A 127 1.41 -5.66 -3.60
N LEU A 128 1.53 -6.79 -4.30
CA LEU A 128 1.82 -6.88 -5.72
C LEU A 128 0.52 -7.08 -6.48
N LEU A 129 0.30 -6.28 -7.53
CA LEU A 129 -0.79 -6.48 -8.47
C LEU A 129 -0.40 -7.59 -9.47
N LEU A 130 -1.24 -8.62 -9.60
CA LEU A 130 -1.04 -9.78 -10.50
C LEU A 130 -1.84 -9.65 -11.80
#